data_AF-A0A090AH21-F1
#
_entry.id   AF-A0A090AH21-F1
#
_cell.length_a   1.000
_cell.length_b   1.000
_cell.length_c   1.000
_cell.angle_alpha   90.00
_cell.angle_beta   90.00
_cell.angle_gamma   90.00
#
_symmetry.space_group_name_H-M   'P 1'
#
loop_
_entity.id
_entity.type
_entity.pdbx_description
1 polymer ?
#
loop_
_entity_poly.entity_id
_entity_poly.type
_entity_poly.pdbx_seq_one_letter_code
_entity_poly.pdbx_strand_id
1 'polypeptide(L)'
;MGGKQDGTGGQVPISSKSTTPQKTGITVTSLKERLCCSNKPTPFNAGELCKDGCSYYQKRHDDYVLRHSCCKSKSSPPDYYLDYGLKYCEKFTLETYPKLSPEGQQWLKKARCNLQIMMEKGLQNKPELELNSEKFRKFAFNTHPKAYLDAGLANLKNPKDWFYISTTPELKEWLKAETWEQANKVVSVIADKKIKDAFEYMEEQAKNFKNWTEEQVKNLQNWLKNFFDQKK
;
A
#
# COMPACT_ATOMS: atom_id res chain seq x y z
N MET A 1 46.15 -83.63 3.14
CA MET A 1 47.12 -82.61 2.69
C MET A 1 46.36 -81.29 2.62
N GLY A 2 46.52 -80.26 3.45
CA GLY A 2 47.59 -79.89 4.37
C GLY A 2 47.99 -78.44 4.10
N GLY A 3 47.46 -77.48 4.88
CA GLY A 3 47.89 -76.07 4.98
C GLY A 3 47.48 -75.14 3.82
N LYS A 4 47.05 -73.90 4.01
CA LYS A 4 47.36 -72.92 5.06
C LYS A 4 46.21 -71.90 5.24
N GLN A 5 45.97 -71.52 6.49
CA GLN A 5 45.20 -70.35 6.93
C GLN A 5 46.11 -69.11 7.00
N ASP A 6 45.50 -67.93 6.85
CA ASP A 6 45.69 -66.66 7.60
C ASP A 6 44.90 -65.61 6.78
N GLY A 7 43.93 -64.82 7.26
CA GLY A 7 43.66 -64.32 8.60
C GLY A 7 43.61 -62.79 8.49
N THR A 8 42.43 -62.19 8.64
CA THR A 8 42.13 -60.92 9.37
C THR A 8 40.86 -60.27 8.83
N GLY A 9 39.84 -60.20 9.69
CA GLY A 9 38.66 -59.38 9.49
C GLY A 9 38.92 -57.90 9.81
N GLY A 10 38.07 -57.05 9.23
CA GLY A 10 38.00 -55.63 9.54
C GLY A 10 36.64 -55.10 9.09
N GLN A 11 35.74 -54.93 10.06
CA GLN A 11 34.44 -54.29 9.90
C GLN A 11 34.63 -52.84 9.41
N VAL A 12 33.88 -52.47 8.38
CA VAL A 12 33.75 -51.09 7.90
C VAL A 12 32.82 -50.33 8.86
N PRO A 13 33.25 -49.23 9.51
CA PRO A 13 32.35 -48.43 10.31
C PRO A 13 31.48 -47.53 9.41
N ILE A 14 30.17 -47.70 9.54
CA ILE A 14 29.13 -46.83 9.00
C ILE A 14 29.20 -45.51 9.77
N SER A 15 29.76 -44.45 9.15
CA SER A 15 29.70 -43.09 9.69
C SER A 15 28.44 -42.39 9.18
N SER A 16 27.40 -42.39 10.01
CA SER A 16 26.21 -41.56 9.84
C SER A 16 26.56 -40.08 10.11
N LYS A 17 26.90 -39.32 9.07
CA LYS A 17 26.94 -37.85 9.17
C LYS A 17 25.52 -37.29 9.14
N SER A 18 24.95 -37.15 10.33
CA SER A 18 23.79 -36.29 10.60
C SER A 18 24.16 -34.85 10.21
N THR A 19 23.67 -34.39 9.07
CA THR A 19 23.81 -32.99 8.65
C THR A 19 22.62 -32.22 9.19
N THR A 20 22.78 -31.61 10.35
CA THR A 20 21.80 -30.70 10.93
C THR A 20 21.76 -29.40 10.10
N PRO A 21 20.59 -28.86 9.74
CA PRO A 21 20.50 -27.57 9.05
C PRO A 21 20.94 -26.45 9.99
N GLN A 22 21.96 -25.69 9.58
CA GLN A 22 22.45 -24.53 10.30
C GLN A 22 21.38 -23.41 10.20
N LYS A 23 20.63 -23.17 11.28
CA LYS A 23 19.72 -22.02 11.41
C LYS A 23 20.56 -20.74 11.37
N THR A 24 20.47 -20.00 10.27
CA THR A 24 21.03 -18.64 10.14
C THR A 24 20.22 -17.66 10.98
N GLY A 25 20.50 -17.62 12.29
CA GLY A 25 19.94 -16.62 13.20
C GLY A 25 20.73 -15.32 13.10
N ILE A 26 20.28 -14.39 12.27
CA ILE A 26 20.82 -13.04 12.25
C ILE A 26 20.28 -12.27 13.48
N THR A 27 21.16 -11.68 14.28
CA THR A 27 20.77 -10.83 15.42
C THR A 27 20.29 -9.46 14.95
N VAL A 28 19.39 -8.81 15.70
CA VAL A 28 18.85 -7.46 15.39
C VAL A 28 19.98 -6.43 15.26
N THR A 29 21.03 -6.54 16.06
CA THR A 29 22.24 -5.70 15.97
C THR A 29 22.94 -5.84 14.62
N SER A 30 23.12 -7.07 14.14
CA SER A 30 23.73 -7.38 12.83
C SER A 30 22.86 -6.93 11.64
N LEU A 31 21.53 -6.88 11.79
CA LEU A 31 20.61 -6.32 10.79
C LEU A 31 20.73 -4.79 10.74
N LYS A 32 20.73 -4.14 11.90
CA LYS A 32 20.82 -2.69 12.01
C LYS A 32 22.13 -2.14 11.44
N GLU A 33 23.24 -2.82 11.70
CA GLU A 33 24.56 -2.45 11.15
C GLU A 33 24.60 -2.59 9.62
N ARG A 34 23.99 -3.64 9.06
CA ARG A 34 23.95 -3.86 7.61
C ARG A 34 23.01 -2.93 6.85
N LEU A 35 21.93 -2.49 7.50
CA LEU A 35 20.92 -1.63 6.90
C LEU A 35 21.18 -0.14 7.13
N CYS A 36 22.25 0.17 7.86
CA CYS A 36 22.52 1.53 8.31
C CYS A 36 22.67 2.50 7.14
N CYS A 37 21.85 3.56 7.14
CA CYS A 37 21.78 4.59 6.10
C CYS A 37 21.51 4.05 4.69
N SER A 38 20.93 2.85 4.58
CA SER A 38 20.42 2.38 3.30
C SER A 38 19.24 3.26 2.89
N ASN A 39 19.34 3.91 1.74
CA ASN A 39 18.19 4.60 1.14
C ASN A 39 17.17 3.59 0.58
N LYS A 40 17.62 2.40 0.18
CA LYS A 40 16.75 1.37 -0.38
C LYS A 40 15.94 0.70 0.72
N PRO A 41 14.60 0.77 0.66
CA PRO A 41 13.74 0.11 1.65
C PRO A 41 13.85 -1.41 1.56
N THR A 42 13.69 -2.07 2.69
CA THR A 42 13.57 -3.54 2.69
C THR A 42 12.36 -3.92 1.82
N PRO A 43 12.51 -4.83 0.85
CA PRO A 43 11.39 -5.26 0.02
C PRO A 43 10.32 -5.94 0.87
N PHE A 44 9.05 -5.57 0.69
CA PHE A 44 7.96 -6.37 1.22
C PHE A 44 7.81 -7.69 0.46
N ASN A 45 7.40 -8.73 1.17
CA ASN A 45 6.96 -9.96 0.52
C ASN A 45 5.66 -9.69 -0.26
N ALA A 46 5.71 -9.87 -1.58
CA ALA A 46 4.56 -9.67 -2.46
C ALA A 46 3.34 -10.53 -2.06
N GLY A 47 3.56 -11.70 -1.46
CA GLY A 47 2.50 -12.58 -0.96
C GLY A 47 1.86 -12.15 0.37
N GLU A 48 2.43 -11.14 1.04
CA GLU A 48 1.96 -10.60 2.32
C GLU A 48 1.44 -9.16 2.21
N LEU A 49 1.91 -8.41 1.21
CA LEU A 49 1.61 -6.99 1.05
C LEU A 49 0.12 -6.64 1.18
N CYS A 50 -0.76 -7.43 0.55
CA CYS A 50 -2.21 -7.20 0.60
C CYS A 50 -2.91 -7.80 1.82
N LYS A 51 -2.22 -8.65 2.60
CA LYS A 51 -2.73 -9.27 3.83
C LYS A 51 -2.51 -8.38 5.05
N ASP A 52 -1.47 -7.56 5.02
CA ASP A 52 -1.11 -6.66 6.11
C ASP A 52 -2.14 -5.57 6.39
N GLY A 53 -3.06 -5.32 5.45
CA GLY A 53 -4.11 -4.32 5.62
C GLY A 53 -3.50 -2.97 5.93
N CYS A 54 -3.94 -2.31 7.00
CA CYS A 54 -3.42 -0.98 7.35
C CYS A 54 -2.05 -1.00 8.05
N SER A 55 -1.64 -2.14 8.63
CA SER A 55 -0.35 -2.27 9.31
C SER A 55 0.85 -2.04 8.38
N TYR A 56 0.65 -2.19 7.07
CA TYR A 56 1.62 -1.86 6.02
C TYR A 56 2.30 -0.50 6.24
N TYR A 57 1.51 0.54 6.55
CA TYR A 57 2.04 1.90 6.67
C TYR A 57 2.92 2.06 7.91
N GLN A 58 2.54 1.43 9.02
CA GLN A 58 3.37 1.38 10.23
C GLN A 58 4.67 0.63 9.96
N LYS A 59 4.60 -0.54 9.33
CA LYS A 59 5.79 -1.33 8.98
C LYS A 59 6.75 -0.55 8.07
N ARG A 60 6.23 0.26 7.14
CA ARG A 60 7.03 1.14 6.28
C ARG A 60 7.70 2.28 7.05
N HIS A 61 6.97 2.91 7.95
CA HIS A 61 7.53 3.87 8.88
C HIS A 61 8.68 3.25 9.69
N ASP A 62 8.46 2.06 10.26
CA ASP A 62 9.43 1.38 11.12
C ASP A 62 10.67 0.93 10.35
N ASP A 63 10.52 0.45 9.11
CA ASP A 63 11.64 0.15 8.20
C ASP A 63 12.52 1.38 7.96
N TYR A 64 11.91 2.53 7.68
CA TYR A 64 12.64 3.79 7.50
C TYR A 64 13.41 4.16 8.76
N VAL A 65 12.75 4.14 9.92
CA VAL A 65 13.37 4.48 11.21
C VAL A 65 14.53 3.52 11.50
N LEU A 66 14.36 2.23 11.27
CA LEU A 66 15.41 1.24 11.49
C LEU A 66 16.66 1.57 10.65
N ARG A 67 16.48 1.79 9.34
CA ARG A 67 17.57 2.11 8.41
C ARG A 67 18.29 3.41 8.75
N HIS A 68 17.57 4.43 9.22
CA HIS A 68 18.15 5.76 9.41
C HIS A 68 18.54 6.09 10.87
N SER A 69 18.17 5.26 11.84
CA SER A 69 18.44 5.51 13.28
C SER A 69 19.92 5.56 13.66
N CYS A 70 20.81 5.02 12.83
CA CYS A 70 22.26 5.03 13.02
C CYS A 70 22.97 6.10 12.18
N CYS A 71 22.22 6.89 11.39
CA CYS A 71 22.80 7.90 10.52
C CYS A 71 23.23 9.15 11.27
N LYS A 72 24.38 9.70 10.86
CA LYS A 72 24.87 10.98 11.39
C LYS A 72 23.92 12.13 11.03
N SER A 73 23.38 12.12 9.81
CA SER A 73 22.32 13.02 9.40
C SER A 73 20.98 12.48 9.88
N LYS A 74 20.28 13.25 10.72
CA LYS A 74 18.91 12.92 11.11
C LYS A 74 17.98 13.20 9.93
N SER A 75 17.21 12.19 9.54
CA SER A 75 16.09 12.32 8.61
C SER A 75 14.86 11.70 9.25
N SER A 76 13.70 12.32 9.03
CA SER A 76 12.42 11.82 9.50
C SER A 76 11.76 11.00 8.39
N PRO A 77 11.00 9.94 8.74
CA PRO A 77 10.17 9.24 7.76
C PRO A 77 9.17 10.21 7.11
N PRO A 78 8.71 9.92 5.88
CA PRO A 78 7.63 10.67 5.26
C PRO A 78 6.38 10.72 6.16
N ASP A 79 5.83 11.94 6.33
CA ASP A 79 4.58 12.20 7.05
C ASP A 79 3.42 11.34 6.50
N TYR A 80 3.45 11.07 5.20
CA TYR A 80 2.46 10.24 4.52
C TYR A 80 2.23 8.89 5.19
N TYR A 81 3.23 8.24 5.80
CA TYR A 81 3.01 6.90 6.32
C TYR A 81 1.97 6.88 7.45
N LEU A 82 2.19 7.63 8.52
CA LEU A 82 1.32 7.58 9.69
C LEU A 82 0.20 8.62 9.61
N ASP A 83 0.54 9.85 9.24
CA ASP A 83 -0.39 10.98 9.32
C ASP A 83 -1.44 10.95 8.21
N TYR A 84 -1.18 10.17 7.15
CA TYR A 84 -2.06 10.03 5.99
C TYR A 84 -2.46 8.58 5.72
N GLY A 85 -1.52 7.76 5.23
CA GLY A 85 -1.74 6.40 4.77
C GLY A 85 -2.39 5.51 5.82
N LEU A 86 -1.82 5.44 7.03
CA LEU A 86 -2.39 4.66 8.12
C LEU A 86 -3.76 5.21 8.54
N LYS A 87 -3.80 6.51 8.91
CA LYS A 87 -5.02 7.21 9.34
C LYS A 87 -6.20 6.93 8.41
N TYR A 88 -6.00 7.09 7.10
CA TYR A 88 -7.08 6.94 6.14
C TYR A 88 -7.35 5.50 5.76
N CYS A 89 -6.35 4.63 5.76
CA CYS A 89 -6.61 3.19 5.64
C CYS A 89 -7.52 2.69 6.75
N GLU A 90 -7.25 3.10 8.00
CA GLU A 90 -8.06 2.74 9.16
C GLU A 90 -9.46 3.34 9.03
N LYS A 91 -9.57 4.62 8.67
CA LYS A 91 -10.86 5.26 8.43
C LYS A 91 -11.71 4.52 7.39
N PHE A 92 -11.13 4.22 6.23
CA PHE A 92 -11.83 3.45 5.19
C PHE A 92 -12.23 2.05 5.70
N THR A 93 -11.36 1.40 6.48
CA THR A 93 -11.60 0.04 7.00
C THR A 93 -12.66 0.00 8.11
N LEU A 94 -12.68 0.99 9.00
CA LEU A 94 -13.51 1.01 10.20
C LEU A 94 -14.82 1.76 10.00
N GLU A 95 -14.82 2.85 9.23
CA GLU A 95 -16.00 3.71 9.07
C GLU A 95 -16.72 3.54 7.73
N THR A 96 -15.98 3.29 6.64
CA THR A 96 -16.55 3.22 5.28
C THR A 96 -16.95 1.80 4.93
N TYR A 97 -16.05 0.83 5.11
CA TYR A 97 -16.26 -0.59 4.76
C TYR A 97 -17.59 -1.17 5.27
N PRO A 98 -18.02 -0.96 6.53
CA PRO A 98 -19.27 -1.55 7.02
C PRO A 98 -20.54 -1.00 6.34
N LYS A 99 -20.43 0.15 5.67
CA LYS A 99 -21.55 0.84 4.99
C LYS A 99 -21.64 0.49 3.51
N LEU A 100 -20.63 -0.18 2.97
CA LEU A 100 -20.56 -0.57 1.56
C LEU A 100 -21.32 -1.88 1.32
N SER A 101 -21.84 -2.01 0.09
CA SER A 101 -22.31 -3.27 -0.46
C SER A 101 -21.19 -4.33 -0.50
N PRO A 102 -21.52 -5.63 -0.72
CA PRO A 102 -20.49 -6.64 -0.95
C PRO A 102 -19.51 -6.28 -2.07
N GLU A 103 -19.98 -5.68 -3.16
CA GLU A 103 -19.14 -5.21 -4.26
C GLU A 103 -18.24 -4.05 -3.83
N GLY A 104 -18.77 -3.07 -3.10
CA GLY A 104 -18.01 -1.95 -2.56
C GLY A 104 -16.94 -2.38 -1.54
N GLN A 105 -17.26 -3.38 -0.71
CA GLN A 105 -16.30 -3.99 0.22
C GLN A 105 -15.14 -4.68 -0.51
N GLN A 106 -15.44 -5.40 -1.60
CA GLN A 106 -14.41 -6.02 -2.44
C GLN A 106 -13.56 -4.95 -3.14
N TRP A 107 -14.20 -3.91 -3.67
CA TRP A 107 -13.50 -2.76 -4.25
C TRP A 107 -12.53 -2.14 -3.25
N LEU A 108 -12.95 -1.87 -2.02
CA LEU A 108 -12.11 -1.22 -1.00
C LEU A 108 -10.88 -2.07 -0.67
N LYS A 109 -11.07 -3.39 -0.49
CA LYS A 109 -9.95 -4.34 -0.26
C LYS A 109 -8.97 -4.33 -1.44
N LYS A 110 -9.48 -4.34 -2.68
CA LYS A 110 -8.66 -4.33 -3.89
C LYS A 110 -7.94 -2.99 -4.10
N ALA A 111 -8.62 -1.87 -3.87
CA ALA A 111 -8.05 -0.53 -3.95
C ALA A 111 -6.87 -0.36 -2.97
N ARG A 112 -7.06 -0.77 -1.71
CA ARG A 112 -5.98 -0.77 -0.70
C ARG A 112 -4.77 -1.60 -1.16
N CYS A 113 -4.99 -2.82 -1.63
CA CYS A 113 -3.94 -3.69 -2.13
C CYS A 113 -3.20 -3.06 -3.33
N ASN A 114 -3.93 -2.48 -4.29
CA ASN A 114 -3.36 -1.81 -5.46
C ASN A 114 -2.47 -0.61 -5.07
N LEU A 115 -2.93 0.22 -4.11
CA LEU A 115 -2.15 1.36 -3.59
C LEU A 115 -0.82 0.88 -3.00
N GLN A 116 -0.86 -0.15 -2.17
CA GLN A 116 0.34 -0.71 -1.52
C GLN A 116 1.31 -1.30 -2.55
N ILE A 117 0.81 -2.05 -3.55
CA ILE A 117 1.63 -2.58 -4.65
C ILE A 117 2.33 -1.46 -5.42
N MET A 118 1.62 -0.37 -5.73
CA MET A 118 2.22 0.74 -6.48
C MET A 118 3.22 1.53 -5.64
N MET A 119 2.96 1.69 -4.34
CA MET A 119 3.92 2.27 -3.40
C MET A 119 5.20 1.44 -3.36
N GLU A 120 5.11 0.12 -3.21
CA GLU A 120 6.28 -0.77 -3.24
C GLU A 120 7.05 -0.65 -4.54
N LYS A 121 6.36 -0.68 -5.69
CA LYS A 121 7.01 -0.54 -7.01
C LYS A 121 7.76 0.77 -7.14
N GLY A 122 7.15 1.89 -6.75
CA GLY A 122 7.82 3.19 -6.84
C GLY A 122 9.00 3.31 -5.89
N LEU A 123 8.90 2.75 -4.69
CA LEU A 123 10.00 2.70 -3.71
C LEU A 123 11.17 1.83 -4.17
N GLN A 124 10.90 0.70 -4.85
CA GLN A 124 11.97 -0.13 -5.42
C GLN A 124 12.64 0.53 -6.63
N ASN A 125 11.89 1.32 -7.41
CA ASN A 125 12.41 2.05 -8.58
C ASN A 125 13.17 3.32 -8.19
N LYS A 126 12.66 4.07 -7.21
CA LYS A 126 13.17 5.39 -6.76
C LYS A 126 13.16 5.47 -5.23
N PRO A 127 14.09 4.77 -4.55
CA PRO A 127 14.14 4.74 -3.09
C PRO A 127 14.37 6.11 -2.45
N GLU A 128 14.99 7.05 -3.16
CA GLU A 128 15.22 8.42 -2.71
C GLU A 128 13.93 9.24 -2.49
N LEU A 129 12.77 8.74 -2.93
CA LEU A 129 11.48 9.37 -2.67
C LEU A 129 11.22 9.55 -1.18
N GLU A 130 11.63 8.60 -0.33
CA GLU A 130 11.43 8.70 1.12
C GLU A 130 12.28 9.76 1.82
N LEU A 131 13.28 10.32 1.13
CA LEU A 131 14.15 11.36 1.69
C LEU A 131 13.50 12.75 1.63
N ASN A 132 12.34 12.87 0.98
CA ASN A 132 11.61 14.13 0.86
C ASN A 132 10.10 13.90 0.97
N SER A 133 9.53 14.24 2.13
CA SER A 133 8.11 14.01 2.45
C SER A 133 7.15 14.62 1.42
N GLU A 134 7.44 15.83 0.90
CA GLU A 134 6.59 16.46 -0.10
C GLU A 134 6.57 15.68 -1.43
N LYS A 135 7.75 15.28 -1.92
CA LYS A 135 7.85 14.43 -3.12
C LYS A 135 7.19 13.08 -2.90
N PHE A 136 7.35 12.51 -1.71
CA PHE A 136 6.74 11.23 -1.35
C PHE A 136 5.21 11.32 -1.35
N ARG A 137 4.62 12.34 -0.71
CA ARG A 137 3.17 12.57 -0.74
C ARG A 137 2.67 12.71 -2.18
N LYS A 138 3.33 13.54 -3.00
CA LYS A 138 2.96 13.71 -4.42
C LYS A 138 3.00 12.39 -5.18
N PHE A 139 4.04 11.59 -4.96
CA PHE A 139 4.15 10.26 -5.52
C PHE A 139 2.99 9.36 -5.11
N ALA A 140 2.71 9.27 -3.80
CA ALA A 140 1.68 8.42 -3.25
C ALA A 140 0.27 8.82 -3.76
N PHE A 141 -0.06 10.10 -3.73
CA PHE A 141 -1.31 10.62 -4.27
C PHE A 141 -1.54 10.24 -5.72
N ASN A 142 -0.47 10.30 -6.51
CA ASN A 142 -0.57 10.03 -7.92
C ASN A 142 -0.84 8.56 -8.27
N THR A 143 -0.74 7.65 -7.31
CA THR A 143 -1.13 6.24 -7.50
C THR A 143 -2.64 6.01 -7.36
N HIS A 144 -3.38 6.93 -6.73
CA HIS A 144 -4.78 6.69 -6.34
C HIS A 144 -5.74 6.48 -7.51
N PRO A 145 -5.71 7.30 -8.58
CA PRO A 145 -6.65 7.15 -9.69
C PRO A 145 -6.56 5.77 -10.34
N LYS A 146 -5.35 5.33 -10.69
CA LYS A 146 -5.12 4.00 -11.23
C LYS A 146 -5.52 2.90 -10.25
N ALA A 147 -5.19 3.05 -8.95
CA ALA A 147 -5.53 2.05 -7.94
C ALA A 147 -7.05 1.81 -7.87
N TYR A 148 -7.81 2.90 -7.89
CA TYR A 148 -9.25 2.92 -7.76
C TYR A 148 -9.95 2.39 -9.02
N LEU A 149 -9.48 2.79 -10.21
CA LEU A 149 -10.01 2.28 -11.48
C LEU A 149 -9.71 0.79 -11.65
N ASP A 150 -8.48 0.36 -11.40
CA ASP A 150 -8.10 -1.07 -11.45
C ASP A 150 -8.87 -1.89 -10.41
N ALA A 151 -9.24 -1.27 -9.29
CA ALA A 151 -10.09 -1.90 -8.29
C ALA A 151 -11.56 -2.04 -8.74
N GLY A 152 -11.95 -1.35 -9.81
CA GLY A 152 -13.29 -1.41 -10.39
C GLY A 152 -14.22 -0.31 -9.89
N LEU A 153 -13.71 0.86 -9.47
CA LEU A 153 -14.54 1.97 -8.97
C LEU A 153 -15.66 2.31 -9.97
N ALA A 154 -15.30 2.48 -11.25
CA ALA A 154 -16.24 2.78 -12.34
C ALA A 154 -17.33 1.71 -12.55
N ASN A 155 -17.12 0.49 -12.06
CA ASN A 155 -18.03 -0.64 -12.23
C ASN A 155 -18.95 -0.86 -11.02
N LEU A 156 -18.85 -0.02 -9.98
CA LEU A 156 -19.73 -0.10 -8.82
C LEU A 156 -21.15 0.29 -9.22
N LYS A 157 -22.06 -0.68 -9.12
CA LYS A 157 -23.46 -0.55 -9.52
C LYS A 157 -24.33 0.15 -8.49
N ASN A 158 -23.91 0.14 -7.22
CA ASN A 158 -24.70 0.71 -6.12
C ASN A 158 -24.31 2.18 -5.88
N PRO A 159 -25.22 3.15 -6.10
CA PRO A 159 -24.93 4.56 -5.88
C PRO A 159 -24.59 4.91 -4.42
N LYS A 160 -25.02 4.10 -3.45
CA LYS A 160 -24.65 4.30 -2.03
C LYS A 160 -23.17 4.06 -1.77
N ASP A 161 -22.54 3.15 -2.51
CA ASP A 161 -21.10 2.91 -2.37
C ASP A 161 -20.32 4.14 -2.80
N TRP A 162 -20.66 4.71 -3.96
CA TRP A 162 -20.10 5.97 -4.44
C TRP A 162 -20.23 7.09 -3.41
N PHE A 163 -21.42 7.24 -2.81
CA PHE A 163 -21.64 8.24 -1.77
C PHE A 163 -20.73 8.05 -0.55
N TYR A 164 -20.63 6.84 0.00
CA TYR A 164 -19.79 6.61 1.18
C TYR A 164 -18.29 6.71 0.86
N ILE A 165 -17.87 6.27 -0.33
CA ILE A 165 -16.49 6.43 -0.81
C ILE A 165 -16.14 7.91 -0.97
N SER A 166 -17.02 8.71 -1.61
CA SER A 166 -16.77 10.12 -1.91
C SER A 166 -16.91 11.06 -0.70
N THR A 167 -17.68 10.67 0.30
CA THR A 167 -17.90 11.48 1.52
C THR A 167 -16.96 11.11 2.65
N THR A 168 -16.14 10.07 2.46
CA THR A 168 -14.97 9.87 3.32
C THR A 168 -14.05 11.10 3.14
N PRO A 169 -13.65 11.81 4.22
CA PRO A 169 -13.11 13.19 4.19
C PRO A 169 -11.95 13.45 3.21
N GLU A 170 -11.24 12.40 2.83
CA GLU A 170 -10.17 12.35 1.83
C GLU A 170 -10.56 12.86 0.45
N LEU A 171 -11.75 12.55 -0.08
CA LEU A 171 -12.07 12.93 -1.46
C LEU A 171 -12.19 14.45 -1.58
N LYS A 172 -12.66 15.11 -0.51
CA LYS A 172 -12.75 16.58 -0.46
C LYS A 172 -11.37 17.21 -0.35
N GLU A 173 -10.43 16.62 0.38
CA GLU A 173 -9.04 17.11 0.44
C GLU A 173 -8.30 16.84 -0.89
N TRP A 174 -8.52 15.67 -1.50
CA TRP A 174 -8.02 15.28 -2.83
C TRP A 174 -8.57 16.18 -3.95
N LEU A 175 -9.86 16.57 -3.89
CA LEU A 175 -10.50 17.49 -4.85
C LEU A 175 -10.20 18.98 -4.57
N LYS A 176 -9.97 19.36 -3.31
CA LYS A 176 -9.59 20.75 -2.95
C LYS A 176 -8.12 21.04 -3.21
N ALA A 177 -7.26 20.03 -3.16
CA ALA A 177 -5.84 20.13 -3.46
C ALA A 177 -5.57 20.19 -4.99
N GLU A 178 -6.41 20.89 -5.75
CA GLU A 178 -6.11 21.21 -7.14
C GLU A 178 -4.78 21.98 -7.20
N THR A 179 -3.73 21.31 -7.68
CA THR A 179 -2.85 21.80 -8.74
C THR A 179 -2.06 20.63 -9.32
N TRP A 180 -2.67 20.08 -10.38
CA TRP A 180 -2.23 18.97 -11.21
C TRP A 180 -1.12 19.37 -12.18
N GLU A 181 -0.03 19.96 -11.69
CA GLU A 181 1.00 20.43 -12.63
C GLU A 181 2.06 19.38 -12.98
N GLN A 182 2.10 18.20 -12.33
CA GLN A 182 3.22 17.26 -12.49
C GLN A 182 2.85 15.76 -12.48
N ALA A 183 1.71 15.37 -13.07
CA ALA A 183 1.40 13.94 -13.33
C ALA A 183 2.54 13.23 -14.09
N ASN A 184 3.25 13.95 -14.98
CA ASN A 184 4.40 13.46 -15.74
C ASN A 184 5.55 12.93 -14.86
N LYS A 185 5.78 13.52 -13.68
CA LYS A 185 6.89 13.08 -12.81
C LYS A 185 6.64 11.69 -12.24
N VAL A 186 5.40 11.34 -11.91
CA VAL A 186 5.07 10.00 -11.39
C VAL A 186 4.93 8.96 -12.48
N VAL A 187 4.40 9.35 -13.65
CA VAL A 187 4.48 8.51 -14.86
C VAL A 187 5.93 8.14 -15.14
N SER A 188 6.91 9.03 -14.94
CA SER A 188 8.34 8.66 -15.08
C SER A 188 8.94 7.83 -13.92
N VAL A 189 8.26 7.69 -12.78
CA VAL A 189 8.69 6.81 -11.66
C VAL A 189 8.21 5.38 -11.90
N ILE A 190 6.95 5.22 -12.30
CA ILE A 190 6.29 3.92 -12.48
C ILE A 190 6.32 3.48 -13.96
N ALA A 191 6.64 4.38 -14.89
CA ALA A 191 6.70 4.19 -16.36
C ALA A 191 5.40 3.65 -16.98
N ASP A 192 4.24 3.89 -16.36
CA ASP A 192 2.98 3.26 -16.77
C ASP A 192 2.03 4.28 -17.43
N LYS A 193 1.86 4.16 -18.77
CA LYS A 193 0.92 4.97 -19.56
C LYS A 193 -0.51 4.91 -19.00
N LYS A 194 -0.93 3.78 -18.41
CA LYS A 194 -2.27 3.61 -17.83
C LYS A 194 -2.52 4.53 -16.64
N ILE A 195 -1.46 5.02 -15.97
CA ILE A 195 -1.60 6.03 -14.91
C ILE A 195 -2.08 7.35 -15.52
N LYS A 196 -1.49 7.78 -16.65
CA LYS A 196 -1.87 9.01 -17.34
C LYS A 196 -3.32 8.93 -17.84
N ASP A 197 -3.68 7.84 -18.48
CA ASP A 197 -5.06 7.66 -18.99
C ASP A 197 -6.08 7.60 -17.84
N ALA A 198 -5.73 6.92 -16.72
CA ALA A 198 -6.56 6.88 -15.51
C ALA A 198 -6.75 8.26 -14.87
N PHE A 199 -5.72 9.10 -14.92
CA PHE A 199 -5.76 10.47 -14.44
C PHE A 199 -6.69 11.35 -15.26
N GLU A 200 -6.53 11.35 -16.58
CA GLU A 200 -7.40 12.11 -17.50
C GLU A 200 -8.87 11.69 -17.33
N TYR A 201 -9.12 10.38 -17.25
CA TYR A 201 -10.46 9.85 -16.98
C TYR A 201 -11.01 10.30 -15.61
N MET A 202 -10.22 10.19 -14.53
CA MET A 202 -10.67 10.60 -13.20
C MET A 202 -10.87 12.11 -13.06
N GLU A 203 -10.09 12.93 -13.77
CA GLU A 203 -10.29 14.38 -13.81
C GLU A 203 -11.59 14.73 -14.53
N GLU A 204 -11.91 14.06 -15.63
CA GLU A 204 -13.19 14.19 -16.34
C GLU A 204 -14.36 13.74 -15.44
N GLN A 205 -14.25 12.57 -14.81
CA GLN A 205 -15.25 12.08 -13.87
C GLN A 205 -15.38 13.00 -12.65
N ALA A 206 -14.29 13.60 -12.15
CA ALA A 206 -14.32 14.55 -11.04
C ALA A 206 -15.00 15.87 -11.42
N LYS A 207 -14.78 16.38 -12.64
CA LYS A 207 -15.51 17.55 -13.17
C LYS A 207 -17.00 17.25 -13.29
N ASN A 208 -17.35 16.10 -13.85
CA ASN A 208 -18.74 15.63 -13.96
C ASN A 208 -19.36 15.39 -12.57
N PHE A 209 -18.60 14.83 -11.64
CA PHE A 209 -19.00 14.58 -10.25
C PHE A 209 -19.15 15.88 -9.45
N LYS A 210 -18.26 16.86 -9.61
CA LYS A 210 -18.36 18.19 -8.96
C LYS A 210 -19.65 18.88 -9.37
N ASN A 211 -19.95 18.89 -10.67
CA ASN A 211 -21.20 19.40 -11.22
C ASN A 211 -22.43 18.61 -10.71
N TRP A 212 -22.31 17.28 -10.58
CA TRP A 212 -23.33 16.39 -10.01
C TRP A 212 -23.51 16.56 -8.48
N THR A 213 -22.45 16.88 -7.72
CA THR A 213 -22.48 16.94 -6.25
C THR A 213 -23.24 18.14 -5.71
N GLU A 214 -23.16 19.31 -6.33
CA GLU A 214 -23.90 20.48 -5.84
C GLU A 214 -25.42 20.30 -6.02
N GLU A 215 -25.82 19.71 -7.15
CA GLU A 215 -27.22 19.46 -7.48
C GLU A 215 -27.80 18.27 -6.70
N GLN A 216 -27.07 17.15 -6.60
CA GLN A 216 -27.55 15.95 -5.90
C GLN A 216 -27.43 16.05 -4.38
N VAL A 217 -26.45 16.76 -3.83
CA VAL A 217 -26.45 17.05 -2.38
C VAL A 217 -27.63 17.93 -2.03
N LYS A 218 -27.95 18.94 -2.85
CA LYS A 218 -29.13 19.78 -2.66
C LYS A 218 -30.44 19.02 -2.84
N ASN A 219 -30.54 18.16 -3.86
CA ASN A 219 -31.72 17.33 -4.11
C ASN A 219 -31.89 16.23 -3.05
N LEU A 220 -30.80 15.62 -2.57
CA LEU A 220 -30.82 14.64 -1.47
C LEU A 220 -31.15 15.31 -0.14
N GLN A 221 -30.62 16.50 0.14
CA GLN A 221 -30.98 17.31 1.31
C GLN A 221 -32.47 17.69 1.28
N ASN A 222 -32.99 18.11 0.12
CA ASN A 222 -34.40 18.43 -0.06
C ASN A 222 -35.29 17.18 0.04
N TRP A 223 -34.89 16.05 -0.56
CA TRP A 223 -35.61 14.79 -0.45
C TRP A 223 -35.63 14.26 0.98
N LEU A 224 -34.50 14.30 1.70
CA LEU A 224 -34.43 13.91 3.11
C LEU A 224 -35.29 14.81 4.00
N LYS A 225 -35.25 16.13 3.78
CA LYS A 225 -36.11 17.09 4.49
C LYS A 225 -37.60 16.73 4.29
N ASN A 226 -38.02 16.52 3.04
CA ASN A 226 -39.39 16.13 2.73
C ASN A 226 -39.76 14.73 3.25
N PHE A 227 -38.84 13.77 3.24
CA PHE A 227 -39.04 12.42 3.74
C PHE A 227 -39.24 12.37 5.27
N PHE A 228 -38.56 13.25 6.02
CA PHE A 228 -38.71 13.36 7.47
C PHE A 228 -39.86 14.27 7.89
N ASP A 229 -40.21 15.29 7.10
CA ASP A 229 -41.38 16.16 7.35
C ASP A 229 -42.71 15.43 7.09
N GLN A 230 -42.75 14.41 6.22
CA GLN A 230 -43.94 13.56 6.00
C GLN A 230 -44.20 12.50 7.09
N LYS A 231 -43.35 12.43 8.12
CA LYS A 231 -43.50 11.49 9.25
C LYS A 231 -43.79 12.18 10.60
N LYS A 232 -44.21 13.45 10.58
CA LYS A 232 -44.90 14.14 11.68
C LYS A 232 -46.35 14.35 11.31
#